data_AF-A0A944UJM3-F1
#
_entry.id   AF-A0A944UJM3-F1
#
_cell.length_a   1.000
_cell.length_b   1.000
_cell.length_c   1.000
_cell.angle_alpha   90.00
_cell.angle_beta   90.00
_cell.angle_gamma   90.00
#
_symmetry.space_group_name_H-M   'P 1'
#
loop_
_entity.id
_entity.type
_entity.pdbx_description
1 polymer ?
#
loop_
_entity_poly.entity_id
_entity_poly.type
_entity_poly.pdbx_seq_one_letter_code
_entity_poly.pdbx_strand_id
1 'polypeptide(L)' 'MDNKYDIAKDWLPRYTGMPVDDFGDYILLTNFQNYVEQFAERFNADIQGENKPMSSCT' A
#
# COMPACT_ATOMS: atom_id res chain seq x y z
N MET A 1 -2.35 7.79 -26.11
CA MET A 1 -3.36 8.39 -25.22
C MET A 1 -3.25 7.60 -23.94
N ASP A 2 -2.60 8.15 -22.92
CA ASP A 2 -2.37 7.41 -21.68
C ASP A 2 -3.72 7.25 -20.99
N ASN A 3 -4.22 6.01 -20.92
CA ASN A 3 -5.50 5.71 -20.31
C ASN A 3 -5.38 5.95 -18.79
N LYS A 4 -6.47 6.38 -18.15
CA LYS A 4 -6.54 6.53 -16.68
C LYS A 4 -6.04 5.29 -15.94
N TYR A 5 -6.31 4.10 -16.51
CA TYR A 5 -5.81 2.84 -15.97
C TYR A 5 -4.28 2.78 -15.93
N ASP A 6 -3.61 3.11 -17.03
CA ASP A 6 -2.15 3.05 -17.12
C ASP A 6 -1.48 4.05 -16.19
N ILE A 7 -2.07 5.25 -16.06
CA ILE A 7 -1.62 6.27 -15.11
C ILE A 7 -1.76 5.78 -13.67
N ALA A 8 -2.93 5.21 -13.31
CA ALA A 8 -3.15 4.69 -11.97
C ALA A 8 -2.21 3.54 -11.64
N LYS A 9 -1.98 2.62 -12.59
CA LYS A 9 -1.08 1.47 -12.43
C LYS A 9 0.37 1.89 -12.22
N ASP A 10 0.82 2.96 -12.86
CA ASP A 10 2.16 3.53 -12.68
C ASP A 10 2.31 4.29 -11.35
N TRP A 11 1.26 5.00 -10.90
CA TRP A 11 1.34 5.85 -9.72
C TRP A 11 1.18 5.09 -8.40
N LEU A 12 0.27 4.12 -8.34
CA LEU A 12 -0.03 3.35 -7.13
C LEU A 12 1.23 2.78 -6.43
N PRO A 13 2.16 2.08 -7.13
CA PRO A 13 3.37 1.54 -6.50
C PRO A 13 4.36 2.63 -6.05
N ARG A 14 4.34 3.81 -6.68
CA ARG A 14 5.23 4.92 -6.31
C ARG A 14 4.91 5.44 -4.92
N TYR A 15 3.62 5.60 -4.61
CA TYR A 15 3.15 6.10 -3.31
C TYR A 15 3.14 5.03 -2.21
N THR A 16 2.86 3.77 -2.56
CA THR A 16 2.71 2.69 -1.58
C THR A 16 3.97 1.88 -1.34
N GLY A 17 4.88 1.84 -2.33
CA GLY A 17 6.04 0.96 -2.29
C GLY A 17 5.72 -0.50 -2.57
N MET A 18 4.47 -0.84 -2.88
CA MET A 18 4.02 -2.19 -3.15
C MET A 18 3.66 -2.35 -4.65
N PRO A 19 4.12 -3.42 -5.33
CA PRO A 19 3.65 -3.78 -6.67
C PRO A 19 2.13 -3.93 -6.72
N VAL A 20 1.52 -3.58 -7.86
CA VAL A 20 0.05 -3.66 -8.03
C VAL A 20 -0.47 -5.09 -7.86
N ASP A 21 0.34 -6.08 -8.23
CA ASP A 21 -0.04 -7.50 -8.19
C ASP A 21 0.01 -8.09 -6.77
N ASP A 22 0.60 -7.38 -5.80
CA ASP A 22 0.71 -7.82 -4.39
C ASP A 22 -0.46 -7.32 -3.53
N PHE A 23 -1.33 -6.45 -4.08
CA PHE A 23 -2.51 -5.98 -3.36
C PHE A 23 -3.57 -7.09 -3.28
N GLY A 24 -4.11 -7.31 -2.08
CA GLY A 24 -5.29 -8.14 -1.89
C GLY A 24 -6.57 -7.50 -2.44
N ASP A 25 -7.58 -8.34 -2.70
CA ASP A 25 -8.89 -7.91 -3.20
C ASP A 25 -9.65 -6.97 -2.23
N TYR A 26 -9.26 -6.99 -0.95
CA TYR A 26 -9.89 -6.21 0.12
C TYR A 26 -8.90 -5.22 0.71
N ILE A 27 -9.21 -3.93 0.57
CA ILE A 27 -8.37 -2.84 1.04
C ILE A 27 -8.99 -2.17 2.26
N LEU A 28 -8.20 -2.00 3.32
CA LEU A 28 -8.50 -1.13 4.44
C LEU A 28 -7.64 0.14 4.34
N LEU A 29 -8.27 1.30 4.49
CA LEU A 29 -7.58 2.59 4.47
C LEU A 29 -7.62 3.23 5.85
N THR A 30 -6.50 3.81 6.26
CA THR A 30 -6.35 4.52 7.53
C THR A 30 -5.51 5.78 7.33
N ASN A 31 -5.81 6.81 8.12
CA ASN A 31 -5.05 8.06 8.13
C ASN A 31 -3.93 8.05 9.19
N PHE A 32 -3.76 6.93 9.90
CA PHE A 32 -2.88 6.84 11.06
C PHE A 32 -1.86 5.71 10.85
N GLN A 33 -0.58 6.06 10.76
CA GLN A 33 0.53 5.12 10.59
C GLN A 33 0.56 4.03 11.69
N ASN A 34 0.23 4.41 12.93
CA ASN A 34 0.16 3.49 14.07
C ASN A 34 -0.84 2.31 13.87
N TYR A 35 -1.85 2.45 13.02
CA TYR A 35 -2.74 1.31 12.69
C TYR A 35 -2.09 0.32 11.73
N VAL A 36 -1.22 0.79 10.83
CA VAL A 36 -0.44 -0.06 9.92
C VAL A 36 0.58 -0.86 10.72
N GLU A 37 1.28 -0.20 11.65
CA GLU A 37 2.25 -0.83 12.56
C GLU A 37 1.58 -1.91 13.43
N GLN A 38 0.47 -1.59 14.09
CA GLN A 38 -0.28 -2.58 14.89
C GLN A 38 -0.84 -3.74 14.05
N PHE A 39 -1.25 -3.47 12.81
CA PHE A 39 -1.71 -4.53 11.90
C PHE A 39 -0.54 -5.46 11.55
N ALA A 40 0.61 -4.91 11.16
CA ALA A 40 1.82 -5.65 10.87
C ALA A 40 2.27 -6.52 12.05
N GLU A 41 2.33 -5.97 13.27
CA GLU A 41 2.66 -6.71 14.48
C GLU A 41 1.65 -7.82 14.78
N ARG A 42 0.35 -7.52 14.66
CA ARG A 42 -0.72 -8.47 14.98
C ARG A 42 -0.75 -9.67 14.04
N PHE A 43 -0.47 -9.46 12.76
CA PHE A 43 -0.52 -10.49 11.73
C PHE A 43 0.86 -11.01 11.32
N ASN A 44 1.93 -10.52 11.96
CA ASN A 44 3.32 -10.81 11.62
C ASN A 44 3.58 -10.61 10.11
N ALA A 45 3.15 -9.45 9.61
CA ALA A 45 3.24 -9.05 8.21
C ALA A 45 4.26 -7.92 8.04
N ASP A 46 4.90 -7.87 6.87
CA ASP A 46 5.95 -6.89 6.59
C ASP A 46 5.35 -5.58 6.05
N ILE A 47 5.77 -4.45 6.63
CA ILE A 47 5.37 -3.13 6.15
C ILE A 47 6.17 -2.78 4.88
N GLN A 48 5.46 -2.66 3.77
CA GLN A 48 6.01 -2.19 2.51
C GLN A 48 5.98 -0.65 2.45
N GLY A 49 7.08 -0.07 1.97
CA GLY A 49 7.18 1.39 1.84
C GLY A 49 7.30 2.09 3.18
N GLU A 50 8.06 1.53 4.12
CA GLU A 50 8.43 2.20 5.38
C GLU A 50 9.03 3.59 5.06
N ASN A 51 8.46 4.67 5.63
CA ASN A 51 8.73 6.08 5.32
C ASN A 51 8.15 6.65 4.00
N LYS A 52 7.28 5.93 3.30
CA LYS A 52 6.50 6.50 2.19
C LYS A 52 5.19 7.15 2.69
N PRO A 53 4.60 8.07 1.89
CA PRO A 53 3.36 8.75 2.28
C PRO A 53 2.16 7.82 2.52
N MET A 54 2.15 6.64 1.90
CA MET A 54 1.11 5.62 2.08
C MET A 54 1.75 4.25 2.26
N SER A 55 2.45 4.03 3.38
CA SER A 55 2.95 2.68 3.70
C SER A 55 1.81 1.66 3.70
N SER A 56 2.10 0.44 3.25
CA SER A 56 1.12 -0.63 3.08
C SER A 56 1.59 -1.90 3.79
N CYS A 57 0.66 -2.72 4.22
CA CYS A 57 0.91 -4.00 4.86
C CYS A 57 -0.14 -4.98 4.35
N THR A 58 0.25 -6.23 4.09
CA THR A 58 -0.65 -7.29 3.63
C THR A 58 -0.29 -8.59 4.31
#